data_AF-A0A2G6J922-F1
#
_entry.id   AF-A0A2G6J922-F1
#
_cell.length_a   1.000
_cell.length_b   1.000
_cell.length_c   1.000
_cell.angle_alpha   90.00
_cell.angle_beta   90.00
_cell.angle_gamma   90.00
#
_symmetry.space_group_name_H-M   'P 1'
#
loop_
_entity.id
_entity.type
_entity.pdbx_description
1 polymer ?
#
loop_
_entity_poly.entity_id
_entity_poly.type
_entity_poly.pdbx_seq_one_letter_code
_entity_poly.pdbx_strand_id
1 'polypeptide(L)'
;MKTTRRSFAFALATLVALSATNVDARRYRRPVAKVGPNVVRQSSLTTLRQRINLELGTDRIVAHVQHIGRRKASLAFAKTGGKPQRLDLQRLLPQIAAPLQRRVTHELAKLSQKPAATWLNSLQKTITHTQNAELRTALTACANEMERLGSAGRPADWQAQEQARFEKRFARKLLRHQSGSTAWLLPQEGLPALPASTNPQVVAELKKLPPRASNAMKVARLERVAATLLGSAKAKDQRRGKAVRSYLASYKRDSWVDAFLDKQLSRFSKETGMPWKLGDNVSWQYGVSAADKRVMRQRLTKAWSIARGAVHPDLLAWTLAVKVEVDPNASGASHQGDTIRLRPDSSVKDILHELGHHIEDYGGLRTIAGAHGILDRRAFGGAMKPITEIDPTGTFGSYAPGTLAHAGAFERPYMGKVYQNGSTEVMSVALEKLADRQAAKQFFKRDGDHFLQMLNAMQRKPWPMVD
;
A
#
# COMPACT_ATOMS: atom_id res chain seq x y z
N MET A 1 -18.89 -37.80 -3.33
CA MET A 1 -17.68 -37.04 -2.90
C MET A 1 -16.40 -37.36 -3.67
N LYS A 2 -16.04 -38.63 -3.96
CA LYS A 2 -14.77 -38.97 -4.65
C LYS A 2 -14.77 -38.66 -6.16
N THR A 3 -15.91 -38.81 -6.83
CA THR A 3 -16.09 -38.51 -8.27
C THR A 3 -16.02 -37.01 -8.56
N THR A 4 -16.67 -36.18 -7.75
CA THR A 4 -16.71 -34.71 -7.89
C THR A 4 -15.35 -34.03 -7.69
N ARG A 5 -14.51 -34.54 -6.77
CA ARG A 5 -13.13 -34.06 -6.57
C ARG A 5 -12.21 -34.38 -7.75
N ARG A 6 -12.46 -35.49 -8.46
CA ARG A 6 -11.71 -35.87 -9.66
C ARG A 6 -12.07 -34.97 -10.85
N SER A 7 -13.35 -34.65 -11.03
CA SER A 7 -13.80 -33.75 -12.09
C SER A 7 -13.25 -32.33 -11.95
N PHE A 8 -13.16 -31.78 -10.73
CA PHE A 8 -12.57 -30.46 -10.49
C PHE A 8 -11.05 -30.44 -10.69
N ALA A 9 -10.34 -31.48 -10.22
CA ALA A 9 -8.90 -31.61 -10.47
C ALA A 9 -8.58 -31.79 -11.95
N PHE A 10 -9.44 -32.51 -12.69
CA PHE A 10 -9.33 -32.69 -14.14
C PHE A 10 -9.56 -31.37 -14.88
N ALA A 11 -10.63 -30.64 -14.58
CA ALA A 11 -10.92 -29.33 -15.19
C ALA A 11 -9.79 -28.31 -14.95
N LEU A 12 -9.21 -28.28 -13.75
CA LEU A 12 -8.09 -27.41 -13.43
C LEU A 12 -6.80 -27.83 -14.16
N ALA A 13 -6.55 -29.13 -14.29
CA ALA A 13 -5.42 -29.65 -15.06
C ALA A 13 -5.57 -29.37 -16.57
N THR A 14 -6.79 -29.45 -17.13
CA THR A 14 -7.09 -29.10 -18.52
C THR A 14 -6.88 -27.61 -18.78
N LEU A 15 -7.31 -26.74 -17.86
CA LEU A 15 -7.05 -25.28 -17.91
C LEU A 15 -5.54 -24.95 -17.88
N VAL A 16 -4.78 -25.65 -17.03
CA VAL A 16 -3.32 -25.50 -16.96
C VAL A 16 -2.61 -26.08 -18.20
N ALA A 17 -3.11 -27.17 -18.79
CA ALA A 17 -2.57 -27.74 -20.02
C ALA A 17 -2.84 -26.85 -21.24
N LEU A 18 -4.06 -26.33 -21.39
CA LEU A 18 -4.45 -25.43 -22.50
C LEU A 18 -3.70 -24.10 -22.47
N SER A 19 -3.32 -23.62 -21.28
CA SER A 19 -2.47 -22.44 -21.13
C SER A 19 -0.98 -22.72 -21.43
N ALA A 20 -0.53 -23.97 -21.30
CA ALA A 20 0.84 -24.38 -21.60
C ALA A 20 1.08 -24.75 -23.08
N THR A 21 0.05 -25.20 -23.81
CA THR A 21 0.18 -25.65 -25.21
C THR A 21 0.27 -24.54 -26.25
N ASN A 22 0.11 -23.26 -25.87
CA ASN A 22 0.28 -22.11 -26.79
C ASN A 22 1.71 -21.57 -26.89
N VAL A 23 2.71 -22.29 -26.38
CA VAL A 23 4.12 -21.84 -26.33
C VAL A 23 4.97 -22.32 -27.51
N ASP A 24 4.48 -23.14 -28.44
CA ASP A 24 5.32 -23.66 -29.53
C ASP A 24 4.79 -23.37 -30.95
N ALA A 25 4.71 -22.09 -31.30
CA ALA A 25 4.38 -21.64 -32.66
C ALA A 25 5.62 -21.36 -33.54
N ARG A 26 6.84 -21.77 -33.14
CA ARG A 26 8.09 -21.44 -33.89
C ARG A 26 8.71 -22.60 -34.68
N ARG A 27 8.07 -23.77 -34.75
CA ARG A 27 8.64 -24.93 -35.47
C ARG A 27 7.70 -25.59 -36.48
N TYR A 28 7.11 -24.85 -37.41
CA TYR A 28 6.72 -25.41 -38.71
C TYR A 28 6.67 -24.29 -39.76
N ARG A 29 7.72 -24.19 -40.59
CA ARG A 29 7.66 -23.46 -41.87
C ARG A 29 7.43 -24.48 -42.99
N ARG A 30 6.21 -24.53 -43.52
CA ARG A 30 5.95 -24.85 -44.93
C ARG A 30 4.82 -23.96 -45.45
N PRO A 31 4.88 -23.48 -46.69
CA PRO A 31 3.89 -22.55 -47.23
C PRO A 31 2.75 -23.33 -47.90
N VAL A 32 1.50 -23.05 -47.53
CA VAL A 32 0.32 -23.36 -48.36
C VAL A 32 -0.67 -22.19 -48.29
N ALA A 33 -1.35 -22.00 -49.41
CA ALA A 33 -2.04 -20.83 -49.91
C ALA A 33 -3.28 -20.33 -49.14
N LYS A 34 -3.53 -19.02 -49.36
CA LYS A 34 -4.80 -18.26 -49.33
C LYS A 34 -6.05 -18.96 -48.77
N VAL A 35 -6.49 -18.50 -47.59
CA VAL A 35 -7.90 -18.46 -47.18
C VAL A 35 -8.15 -17.14 -46.43
N GLY A 36 -9.28 -16.49 -46.72
CA GLY A 36 -9.60 -15.08 -46.42
C GLY A 36 -9.83 -14.68 -44.95
N PRO A 37 -10.14 -13.40 -44.69
CA PRO A 37 -10.01 -12.80 -43.37
C PRO A 37 -11.26 -13.03 -42.52
N ASN A 38 -11.18 -13.94 -41.54
CA ASN A 38 -12.02 -13.86 -40.35
C ASN A 38 -11.18 -13.33 -39.18
N VAL A 39 -11.17 -12.00 -39.09
CA VAL A 39 -10.54 -11.25 -38.00
C VAL A 39 -11.43 -11.37 -36.76
N VAL A 40 -11.24 -12.44 -35.98
CA VAL A 40 -11.63 -12.44 -34.57
C VAL A 40 -10.62 -11.53 -33.83
N ARG A 41 -11.10 -10.39 -33.34
CA ARG A 41 -10.27 -9.35 -32.71
C ARG A 41 -9.41 -9.92 -31.56
N GLN A 42 -8.09 -9.87 -31.73
CA GLN A 42 -7.09 -10.19 -30.69
C GLN A 42 -7.27 -9.37 -29.40
N SER A 43 -7.97 -8.23 -29.45
CA SER A 43 -8.25 -7.40 -28.26
C SER A 43 -9.20 -8.09 -27.27
N SER A 44 -10.15 -8.91 -27.73
CA SER A 44 -11.12 -9.59 -26.86
C SER A 44 -10.47 -10.66 -25.98
N LEU A 45 -9.53 -11.42 -26.55
CA LEU A 45 -8.80 -12.48 -25.85
C LEU A 45 -7.78 -11.91 -24.86
N THR A 46 -7.19 -10.75 -25.17
CA THR A 46 -6.24 -10.06 -24.28
C THR A 46 -6.95 -9.48 -23.06
N THR A 47 -8.11 -8.84 -23.25
CA THR A 47 -8.94 -8.32 -22.16
C THR A 47 -9.53 -9.44 -21.30
N LEU A 48 -9.96 -10.55 -21.91
CA LEU A 48 -10.45 -11.72 -21.18
C LEU A 48 -9.33 -12.39 -20.38
N ARG A 49 -8.12 -12.51 -20.95
CA ARG A 49 -6.92 -13.02 -20.25
C ARG A 49 -6.52 -12.11 -19.09
N GLN A 50 -6.53 -10.79 -19.27
CA GLN A 50 -6.26 -9.84 -18.20
C GLN A 50 -7.29 -9.95 -17.08
N ARG A 51 -8.60 -10.07 -17.39
CA ARG A 51 -9.65 -10.27 -16.38
C ARG A 51 -9.54 -11.62 -15.65
N ILE A 52 -9.30 -12.71 -16.36
CA ILE A 52 -9.09 -14.04 -15.76
C ILE A 52 -7.85 -14.02 -14.85
N ASN A 53 -6.77 -13.36 -15.26
CA ASN A 53 -5.56 -13.23 -14.45
C ASN A 53 -5.76 -12.32 -13.23
N LEU A 54 -6.55 -11.24 -13.36
CA LEU A 54 -6.95 -10.34 -12.27
C LEU A 54 -7.82 -11.03 -11.22
N GLU A 55 -8.73 -11.92 -11.64
CA GLU A 55 -9.70 -12.54 -10.74
C GLU A 55 -9.22 -13.88 -10.15
N LEU A 56 -8.52 -14.71 -10.91
CA LEU A 56 -8.17 -16.07 -10.47
C LEU A 56 -6.71 -16.23 -10.01
N GLY A 57 -5.85 -15.23 -10.22
CA GLY A 57 -4.42 -15.35 -9.87
C GLY A 57 -3.71 -16.50 -10.59
N THR A 58 -4.18 -16.86 -11.79
CA THR A 58 -3.72 -17.99 -12.61
C THR A 58 -2.23 -17.95 -12.88
N ASP A 59 -1.63 -16.78 -13.08
CA ASP A 59 -0.17 -16.63 -13.25
C ASP A 59 0.62 -17.06 -12.00
N ARG A 60 0.08 -16.88 -10.79
CA ARG A 60 0.71 -17.37 -9.55
C ARG A 60 0.66 -18.89 -9.44
N ILE A 61 -0.44 -19.49 -9.89
CA ILE A 61 -0.60 -20.95 -9.91
C ILE A 61 0.37 -21.53 -10.94
N VAL A 62 0.45 -20.94 -12.14
CA VAL A 62 1.40 -21.35 -13.20
C VAL A 62 2.85 -21.19 -12.75
N ALA A 63 3.24 -20.04 -12.19
CA ALA A 63 4.60 -19.81 -11.70
C ALA A 63 4.99 -20.79 -10.57
N HIS A 64 4.04 -21.14 -9.71
CA HIS A 64 4.28 -22.11 -8.63
C HIS A 64 4.42 -23.55 -9.16
N VAL A 65 3.60 -23.95 -10.14
CA VAL A 65 3.73 -25.24 -10.84
C VAL A 65 5.09 -25.33 -11.53
N GLN A 66 5.52 -24.27 -12.22
CA GLN A 66 6.84 -24.21 -12.84
C GLN A 66 7.98 -24.27 -11.81
N HIS A 67 7.83 -23.64 -10.65
CA HIS A 67 8.82 -23.69 -9.57
C HIS A 67 8.93 -25.10 -8.96
N ILE A 68 7.81 -25.77 -8.69
CA ILE A 68 7.80 -27.16 -8.20
C ILE A 68 8.42 -28.10 -9.25
N GLY A 69 8.07 -27.92 -10.52
CA GLY A 69 8.64 -28.67 -11.64
C GLY A 69 10.16 -28.52 -11.72
N ARG A 70 10.66 -27.27 -11.68
CA ARG A 70 12.10 -26.98 -11.66
C ARG A 70 12.81 -27.62 -10.47
N ARG A 71 12.27 -27.48 -9.25
CA ARG A 71 12.88 -28.04 -8.03
C ARG A 71 12.95 -29.56 -8.05
N LYS A 72 11.91 -30.22 -8.58
CA LYS A 72 11.87 -31.69 -8.71
C LYS A 72 12.79 -32.19 -9.84
N ALA A 73 12.88 -31.47 -10.96
CA ALA A 73 13.84 -31.76 -12.02
C ALA A 73 15.28 -31.64 -11.52
N SER A 74 15.62 -30.59 -10.76
CA SER A 74 16.94 -30.44 -10.13
C SER A 74 17.26 -31.55 -9.13
N LEU A 75 16.29 -31.96 -8.30
CA LEU A 75 16.47 -33.07 -7.35
C LEU A 75 16.63 -34.42 -8.06
N ALA A 76 15.94 -34.65 -9.18
CA ALA A 76 16.11 -35.84 -10.00
C ALA A 76 17.48 -35.86 -10.68
N PHE A 77 17.91 -34.73 -11.24
CA PHE A 77 19.23 -34.57 -11.86
C PHE A 77 20.39 -34.78 -10.88
N ALA A 78 20.26 -34.27 -9.64
CA ALA A 78 21.24 -34.48 -8.59
C ALA A 78 21.36 -35.96 -8.17
N LYS A 79 20.24 -36.70 -8.17
CA LYS A 79 20.22 -38.13 -7.80
C LYS A 79 20.76 -39.06 -8.87
N THR A 80 20.76 -38.63 -10.14
CA THR A 80 21.22 -39.44 -11.27
C THR A 80 22.65 -39.10 -11.71
N GLY A 81 23.40 -38.31 -10.93
CA GLY A 81 24.75 -37.90 -11.28
C GLY A 81 24.80 -37.08 -12.58
N GLY A 82 23.77 -36.27 -12.85
CA GLY A 82 23.71 -35.40 -14.02
C GLY A 82 23.24 -36.07 -15.31
N LYS A 83 22.78 -37.33 -15.27
CA LYS A 83 22.17 -37.98 -16.45
C LYS A 83 20.69 -37.58 -16.58
N PRO A 84 20.26 -36.97 -17.70
CA PRO A 84 18.86 -36.60 -17.90
C PRO A 84 17.99 -37.86 -18.05
N GLN A 85 17.02 -38.05 -17.16
CA GLN A 85 15.97 -39.07 -17.32
C GLN A 85 14.70 -38.45 -17.91
N ARG A 86 13.97 -39.22 -18.72
CA ARG A 86 12.58 -38.91 -19.08
C ARG A 86 11.76 -38.86 -17.79
N LEU A 87 11.25 -37.67 -17.45
CA LEU A 87 10.32 -37.49 -16.35
C LEU A 87 8.99 -38.17 -16.69
N ASP A 88 8.66 -39.23 -15.95
CA ASP A 88 7.34 -39.86 -16.00
C ASP A 88 6.31 -38.94 -15.34
N LEU A 89 5.67 -38.12 -16.18
CA LEU A 89 4.67 -37.14 -15.77
C LEU A 89 3.45 -37.78 -15.13
N GLN A 90 3.09 -39.02 -15.49
CA GLN A 90 1.94 -39.71 -14.89
C GLN A 90 2.18 -40.03 -13.42
N ARG A 91 3.41 -40.36 -13.04
CA ARG A 91 3.80 -40.64 -11.65
C ARG A 91 3.93 -39.39 -10.79
N LEU A 92 4.22 -38.24 -11.42
CA LEU A 92 4.37 -36.95 -10.75
C LEU A 92 3.05 -36.18 -10.60
N LEU A 93 2.07 -36.41 -11.47
CA LEU A 93 0.79 -35.70 -11.47
C LEU A 93 0.08 -35.73 -10.10
N PRO A 94 -0.07 -36.88 -9.41
CA PRO A 94 -0.73 -36.92 -8.10
C PRO A 94 0.03 -36.15 -7.01
N GLN A 95 1.37 -36.12 -7.10
CA GLN A 95 2.24 -35.44 -6.13
C GLN A 95 2.23 -33.92 -6.30
N ILE A 96 1.93 -33.44 -7.52
CA ILE A 96 1.76 -32.01 -7.84
C ILE A 96 0.31 -31.59 -7.53
N ALA A 97 -0.66 -32.44 -7.85
CA ALA A 97 -2.09 -32.15 -7.68
C ALA A 97 -2.50 -31.92 -6.23
N ALA A 98 -2.02 -32.73 -5.27
CA ALA A 98 -2.44 -32.60 -3.87
C ALA A 98 -1.94 -31.31 -3.15
N PRO A 99 -0.68 -30.87 -3.32
CA PRO A 99 -0.24 -29.55 -2.85
C PRO A 99 -0.93 -28.39 -3.56
N LEU A 100 -1.15 -28.49 -4.88
CA LEU A 100 -1.82 -27.46 -5.66
C LEU A 100 -3.27 -27.31 -5.21
N GLN A 101 -4.00 -28.42 -5.03
CA GLN A 101 -5.35 -28.45 -4.50
C GLN A 101 -5.42 -27.81 -3.11
N ARG A 102 -4.53 -28.20 -2.18
CA ARG A 102 -4.48 -27.59 -0.84
C ARG A 102 -4.23 -26.08 -0.90
N ARG A 103 -3.39 -25.62 -1.82
CA ARG A 103 -3.08 -24.20 -1.96
C ARG A 103 -4.21 -23.42 -2.63
N VAL A 104 -4.85 -23.97 -3.65
CA VAL A 104 -6.04 -23.39 -4.28
C VAL A 104 -7.17 -23.28 -3.27
N THR A 105 -7.44 -24.33 -2.48
CA THR A 105 -8.40 -24.27 -1.36
C THR A 105 -8.04 -23.19 -0.35
N HIS A 106 -6.75 -23.03 -0.02
CA HIS A 106 -6.27 -21.98 0.89
C HIS A 106 -6.41 -20.57 0.33
N GLU A 107 -6.12 -20.34 -0.95
CA GLU A 107 -6.30 -19.03 -1.58
C GLU A 107 -7.79 -18.70 -1.82
N LEU A 108 -8.63 -19.70 -2.14
CA LEU A 108 -10.08 -19.54 -2.19
C LEU A 108 -10.68 -19.19 -0.81
N ALA A 109 -10.15 -19.79 0.27
CA ALA A 109 -10.52 -19.43 1.65
C ALA A 109 -10.08 -18.01 2.05
N LYS A 110 -9.12 -17.40 1.35
CA LYS A 110 -8.79 -15.97 1.52
C LYS A 110 -9.66 -15.07 0.65
N LEU A 111 -10.00 -15.52 -0.57
CA LEU A 111 -10.86 -14.77 -1.48
C LEU A 111 -12.31 -14.69 -1.00
N SER A 112 -12.76 -15.66 -0.20
CA SER A 112 -14.06 -15.61 0.49
C SER A 112 -14.19 -14.45 1.50
N GLN A 113 -13.16 -13.64 1.71
CA GLN A 113 -13.20 -12.42 2.55
C GLN A 113 -13.94 -11.24 1.92
N LYS A 114 -14.28 -11.28 0.63
CA LYS A 114 -15.20 -10.33 -0.04
C LYS A 114 -16.67 -10.78 0.13
N PRO A 115 -17.68 -9.88 0.03
CA PRO A 115 -19.08 -10.31 0.08
C PRO A 115 -19.33 -11.36 -1.00
N ALA A 116 -19.69 -12.58 -0.60
CA ALA A 116 -19.83 -13.73 -1.49
C ALA A 116 -20.76 -13.42 -2.68
N ALA A 117 -21.79 -12.60 -2.46
CA ALA A 117 -22.76 -12.17 -3.45
C ALA A 117 -22.16 -11.41 -4.65
N THR A 118 -21.19 -10.53 -4.42
CA THR A 118 -20.58 -9.74 -5.52
C THR A 118 -19.73 -10.62 -6.43
N TRP A 119 -19.05 -11.61 -5.86
CA TRP A 119 -18.28 -12.59 -6.61
C TRP A 119 -19.16 -13.58 -7.36
N LEU A 120 -20.21 -14.09 -6.71
CA LEU A 120 -21.14 -15.03 -7.33
C LEU A 120 -21.75 -14.41 -8.60
N ASN A 121 -22.19 -13.15 -8.50
CA ASN A 121 -22.77 -12.41 -9.63
C ASN A 121 -21.78 -12.21 -10.80
N SER A 122 -20.52 -11.90 -10.54
CA SER A 122 -19.49 -11.79 -11.59
C SER A 122 -19.18 -13.15 -12.22
N LEU A 123 -19.12 -14.21 -11.40
CA LEU A 123 -18.84 -15.57 -11.87
C LEU A 123 -20.00 -16.12 -12.70
N GLN A 124 -21.26 -15.90 -12.29
CA GLN A 124 -22.45 -16.28 -13.05
C GLN A 124 -22.55 -15.54 -14.38
N LYS A 125 -22.20 -14.25 -14.45
CA LYS A 125 -22.10 -13.53 -15.73
C LYS A 125 -21.06 -14.16 -16.65
N THR A 126 -19.89 -14.51 -16.12
CA THR A 126 -18.84 -15.20 -16.90
C THR A 126 -19.29 -16.58 -17.37
N ILE A 127 -19.99 -17.36 -16.54
CA ILE A 127 -20.55 -18.66 -16.92
C ILE A 127 -21.51 -18.51 -18.12
N THR A 128 -22.44 -17.55 -18.05
CA THR A 128 -23.44 -17.30 -19.10
C THR A 128 -22.80 -16.95 -20.44
N HIS A 129 -21.70 -16.20 -20.44
CA HIS A 129 -21.02 -15.77 -21.66
C HIS A 129 -19.94 -16.73 -22.16
N THR A 130 -19.63 -17.80 -21.43
CA THR A 130 -18.60 -18.77 -21.83
C THR A 130 -19.15 -19.75 -22.86
N GLN A 131 -18.68 -19.69 -24.11
CA GLN A 131 -19.12 -20.59 -25.19
C GLN A 131 -18.49 -22.00 -25.11
N ASN A 132 -17.38 -22.17 -24.40
CA ASN A 132 -16.72 -23.46 -24.23
C ASN A 132 -17.44 -24.29 -23.14
N ALA A 133 -17.96 -25.46 -23.52
CA ALA A 133 -18.78 -26.30 -22.63
C ALA A 133 -18.00 -26.80 -21.40
N GLU A 134 -16.74 -27.23 -21.56
CA GLU A 134 -15.92 -27.74 -20.46
C GLU A 134 -15.56 -26.65 -19.45
N LEU A 135 -15.22 -25.45 -19.95
CA LEU A 135 -14.94 -24.29 -19.11
C LEU A 135 -16.20 -23.82 -18.37
N ARG A 136 -17.36 -23.82 -19.05
CA ARG A 136 -18.65 -23.51 -18.44
C ARG A 136 -18.96 -24.47 -17.28
N THR A 137 -18.80 -25.78 -17.49
CA THR A 137 -18.99 -26.80 -16.43
C THR A 137 -18.06 -26.57 -15.24
N ALA A 138 -16.79 -26.23 -15.48
CA ALA A 138 -15.82 -25.97 -14.42
C ALA A 138 -16.15 -24.71 -13.60
N LEU A 139 -16.54 -23.63 -14.27
CA LEU A 139 -16.93 -22.37 -13.63
C LEU A 139 -18.22 -22.54 -12.81
N THR A 140 -19.21 -23.28 -13.33
CA THR A 140 -20.45 -23.61 -12.59
C THR A 140 -20.17 -24.39 -11.32
N ALA A 141 -19.28 -25.39 -11.35
CA ALA A 141 -18.90 -26.14 -10.16
C ALA A 141 -18.23 -25.27 -9.10
N CYS A 142 -17.44 -24.26 -9.52
CA CYS A 142 -16.81 -23.29 -8.63
C CYS A 142 -17.84 -22.37 -7.96
N ALA A 143 -18.82 -21.87 -8.72
CA ALA A 143 -19.89 -21.02 -8.20
C ALA A 143 -20.70 -21.72 -7.10
N ASN A 144 -21.09 -22.98 -7.33
CA ASN A 144 -21.86 -23.77 -6.36
C ASN A 144 -21.09 -24.01 -5.06
N GLU A 145 -19.77 -24.23 -5.12
CA GLU A 145 -18.95 -24.40 -3.92
C GLU A 145 -18.75 -23.09 -3.16
N MET A 146 -18.64 -21.96 -3.86
CA MET A 146 -18.56 -20.64 -3.24
C MET A 146 -19.87 -20.25 -2.54
N GLU A 147 -21.01 -20.55 -3.14
CA GLU A 147 -22.34 -20.34 -2.55
C GLU A 147 -22.51 -21.18 -1.26
N ARG A 148 -22.07 -22.45 -1.30
CA ARG A 148 -22.04 -23.34 -0.13
C ARG A 148 -21.13 -22.83 1.00
N LEU A 149 -20.00 -22.20 0.66
CA LEU A 149 -19.07 -21.64 1.65
C LEU A 149 -19.54 -20.28 2.20
N GLY A 150 -20.28 -19.50 1.41
CA GLY A 150 -20.86 -18.22 1.84
C GLY A 150 -22.06 -18.35 2.76
N SER A 151 -22.78 -19.48 2.69
CA SER A 151 -23.96 -19.79 3.52
C SER A 151 -23.62 -20.34 4.91
N ALA A 152 -22.34 -20.67 5.18
CA ALA A 152 -21.86 -20.96 6.52
C ALA A 152 -21.61 -19.64 7.27
N GLY A 153 -22.60 -19.17 8.04
CA GLY A 153 -22.60 -17.86 8.69
C GLY A 153 -21.33 -17.52 9.50
N ARG A 154 -20.90 -16.25 9.44
CA ARG A 154 -19.82 -15.73 10.29
C ARG A 154 -20.39 -15.25 11.63
N PRO A 155 -19.65 -15.42 12.75
CA PRO A 155 -20.04 -14.82 14.02
C PRO A 155 -20.16 -13.29 13.92
N ALA A 156 -21.16 -12.71 14.58
CA ALA A 156 -21.46 -11.28 14.56
C ALA A 156 -20.31 -10.39 15.07
N ASP A 157 -19.36 -10.95 15.83
CA ASP A 157 -18.24 -10.25 16.45
C ASP A 157 -16.91 -10.38 15.68
N TRP A 158 -16.90 -11.01 14.50
CA TRP A 158 -15.69 -11.30 13.74
C TRP A 158 -14.84 -10.06 13.40
N GLN A 159 -15.46 -8.93 13.04
CA GLN A 159 -14.74 -7.68 12.76
C GLN A 159 -14.05 -7.12 14.02
N ALA A 160 -14.73 -7.15 15.18
CA ALA A 160 -14.14 -6.73 16.45
C ALA A 160 -12.97 -7.65 16.85
N GLN A 161 -13.08 -8.96 16.61
CA GLN A 161 -12.01 -9.91 16.86
C GLN A 161 -10.79 -9.68 15.95
N GLU A 162 -10.97 -9.37 14.67
CA GLU A 162 -9.86 -9.09 13.75
C GLU A 162 -9.19 -7.74 14.06
N GLN A 163 -9.96 -6.71 14.43
CA GLN A 163 -9.43 -5.43 14.90
C GLN A 163 -8.56 -5.62 16.16
N ALA A 164 -9.06 -6.36 17.16
CA ALA A 164 -8.30 -6.67 18.37
C ALA A 164 -7.02 -7.49 18.07
N ARG A 165 -7.08 -8.43 17.12
CA ARG A 165 -5.90 -9.20 16.67
C ARG A 165 -4.89 -8.34 15.92
N PHE A 166 -5.34 -7.37 15.14
CA PHE A 166 -4.47 -6.40 14.47
C PHE A 166 -3.75 -5.51 15.49
N GLU A 167 -4.48 -4.88 16.41
CA GLU A 167 -3.92 -4.03 17.46
C GLU A 167 -2.89 -4.79 18.33
N LYS A 168 -3.20 -6.04 18.69
CA LYS A 168 -2.29 -6.93 19.43
C LYS A 168 -1.03 -7.27 18.63
N ARG A 169 -1.14 -7.53 17.32
CA ARG A 169 0.01 -7.78 16.43
C ARG A 169 0.86 -6.52 16.26
N PHE A 170 0.22 -5.36 16.11
CA PHE A 170 0.87 -4.05 15.99
C PHE A 170 1.64 -3.69 17.27
N ALA A 171 1.01 -3.78 18.44
CA ALA A 171 1.65 -3.55 19.73
C ALA A 171 2.86 -4.48 19.95
N ARG A 172 2.75 -5.76 19.60
CA ARG A 172 3.90 -6.71 19.67
C ARG A 172 5.03 -6.34 18.71
N LYS A 173 4.73 -5.84 17.51
CA LYS A 173 5.74 -5.44 16.53
C LYS A 173 6.44 -4.14 16.95
N LEU A 174 5.68 -3.21 17.54
CA LEU A 174 6.19 -1.98 18.17
C LEU A 174 7.13 -2.31 19.34
N LEU A 175 6.73 -3.25 20.21
CA LEU A 175 7.54 -3.73 21.34
C LEU A 175 8.81 -4.49 20.91
N ARG A 176 8.73 -5.32 19.86
CA ARG A 176 9.90 -6.01 19.29
C ARG A 176 10.92 -5.06 18.68
N HIS A 177 10.47 -3.91 18.15
CA HIS A 177 11.37 -2.84 17.69
C HIS A 177 11.97 -2.03 18.85
N GLN A 178 11.39 -2.07 20.05
CA GLN A 178 11.96 -1.45 21.25
C GLN A 178 13.00 -2.34 21.97
N SER A 179 12.89 -3.67 21.86
CA SER A 179 13.76 -4.62 22.59
C SER A 179 15.04 -4.99 21.86
N GLY A 180 15.22 -4.59 20.59
CA GLY A 180 16.41 -4.90 19.79
C GLY A 180 17.37 -3.71 19.70
N SER A 181 18.24 -3.58 20.71
CA SER A 181 19.51 -2.84 20.66
C SER A 181 19.55 -1.54 19.82
N THR A 182 19.20 -0.41 20.44
CA THR A 182 20.03 0.80 20.51
C THR A 182 19.32 1.81 21.40
N ALA A 183 20.06 2.46 22.29
CA ALA A 183 19.60 3.65 22.97
C ALA A 183 19.16 4.67 21.93
N TRP A 184 17.84 4.84 21.76
CA TRP A 184 17.30 5.85 20.86
C TRP A 184 17.66 7.21 21.45
N LEU A 185 18.56 7.91 20.78
CA LEU A 185 18.89 9.31 21.06
C LEU A 185 17.59 10.11 20.94
N LEU A 186 17.02 10.48 22.08
CA LEU A 186 16.01 11.52 22.13
C LEU A 186 16.63 12.79 21.53
N PRO A 187 15.89 13.59 20.74
CA PRO A 187 16.41 14.82 20.16
C PRO A 187 17.10 15.67 21.25
N GLN A 188 18.22 16.33 20.94
CA GLN A 188 18.97 17.13 21.93
C GLN A 188 18.25 18.42 22.35
N GLU A 189 17.22 18.83 21.60
CA GLU A 189 16.40 19.98 21.94
C GLU A 189 15.53 19.69 23.16
N GLY A 190 15.51 20.61 24.13
CA GLY A 190 14.90 20.40 25.45
C GLY A 190 13.45 19.91 25.40
N LEU A 191 12.96 19.37 26.53
CA LEU A 191 11.52 19.08 26.70
C LEU A 191 10.70 20.29 26.21
N PRO A 192 9.62 20.07 25.44
CA PRO A 192 8.71 21.15 25.08
C PRO A 192 8.25 21.86 26.37
N ALA A 193 8.05 23.18 26.27
CA ALA A 193 7.49 23.95 27.37
C ALA A 193 6.25 23.24 27.91
N LEU A 194 6.25 23.00 29.22
CA LEU A 194 5.15 22.32 29.89
C LEU A 194 3.88 23.19 29.68
N PRO A 195 2.76 22.64 29.16
CA PRO A 195 1.53 23.41 29.05
C PRO A 195 1.18 24.09 30.39
N ALA A 196 0.52 25.26 30.38
CA ALA A 196 0.14 25.96 31.61
C ALA A 196 -0.72 25.08 32.55
N SER A 197 -1.42 24.09 31.99
CA SER A 197 -2.19 23.06 32.71
C SER A 197 -1.35 21.92 33.28
N THR A 198 -0.03 21.95 33.11
CA THR A 198 0.87 20.90 33.62
C THR A 198 0.85 20.93 35.13
N ASN A 199 0.63 19.76 35.72
CA ASN A 199 0.67 19.57 37.16
C ASN A 199 1.94 20.21 37.77
N PRO A 200 1.81 21.15 38.74
CA PRO A 200 2.95 21.83 39.37
C PRO A 200 4.00 20.89 39.97
N GLN A 201 3.61 19.68 40.37
CA GLN A 201 4.55 18.67 40.87
C GLN A 201 5.42 18.07 39.75
N VAL A 202 4.91 17.95 38.52
CA VAL A 202 5.71 17.56 37.35
C VAL A 202 6.75 18.64 37.06
N VAL A 203 6.34 19.91 37.13
CA VAL A 203 7.23 21.06 37.00
C VAL A 203 8.30 21.04 38.11
N ALA A 204 7.90 20.79 39.36
CA ALA A 204 8.82 20.72 40.50
C ALA A 204 9.83 19.56 40.39
N GLU A 205 9.38 18.37 39.97
CA GLU A 205 10.28 17.22 39.77
C GLU A 205 11.23 17.40 38.59
N LEU A 206 10.79 18.09 37.52
CA LEU A 206 11.67 18.45 36.41
C LEU A 206 12.69 19.53 36.78
N LYS A 207 12.31 20.47 37.66
CA LYS A 207 13.24 21.47 38.22
C LYS A 207 14.33 20.85 39.10
N LYS A 208 14.14 19.63 39.64
CA LYS A 208 15.17 18.89 40.39
C LYS A 208 16.25 18.29 39.50
N LEU A 209 16.07 18.27 38.18
CA LEU A 209 17.08 17.78 37.25
C LEU A 209 18.11 18.86 36.96
N PRO A 210 19.39 18.50 36.72
CA PRO A 210 20.38 19.45 36.24
C PRO A 210 19.88 20.21 35.02
N PRO A 211 20.20 21.51 34.85
CA PRO A 211 19.79 22.30 33.68
C PRO A 211 20.16 21.63 32.33
N ARG A 212 21.26 20.87 32.32
CA ARG A 212 21.78 20.12 31.16
C ARG A 212 21.35 18.63 31.12
N ALA A 213 20.37 18.22 31.92
CA ALA A 213 19.91 16.83 31.91
C ALA A 213 19.40 16.45 30.50
N SER A 214 19.88 15.30 29.99
CA SER A 214 19.43 14.79 28.70
C SER A 214 17.94 14.47 28.73
N ASN A 215 17.30 14.47 27.56
CA ASN A 215 15.90 14.08 27.45
C ASN A 215 15.65 12.65 27.97
N ALA A 216 16.62 11.76 27.87
CA ALA A 216 16.53 10.40 28.43
C ALA A 216 16.45 10.42 29.96
N MET A 217 17.28 11.25 30.61
CA MET A 217 17.23 11.42 32.06
C MET A 217 15.90 12.05 32.51
N LYS A 218 15.40 13.03 31.75
CA LYS A 218 14.11 13.69 32.01
C LYS A 218 12.95 12.70 31.90
N VAL A 219 12.90 11.88 30.84
CA VAL A 219 11.91 10.81 30.67
C VAL A 219 11.98 9.78 31.81
N ALA A 220 13.18 9.27 32.11
CA ALA A 220 13.36 8.28 33.17
C ALA A 220 12.95 8.80 34.56
N ARG A 221 13.20 10.09 34.85
CA ARG A 221 12.74 10.73 36.09
C ARG A 221 11.21 10.79 36.15
N LEU A 222 10.56 11.25 35.08
CA LEU A 222 9.11 11.33 35.00
C LEU A 222 8.46 9.94 35.10
N GLU A 223 9.08 8.89 34.55
CA GLU A 223 8.57 7.52 34.65
C GLU A 223 8.57 7.02 36.10
N ARG A 224 9.66 7.30 36.84
CA ARG A 224 9.72 7.01 38.29
C ARG A 224 8.66 7.78 39.07
N VAL A 225 8.49 9.07 38.80
CA VAL A 225 7.45 9.90 39.44
C VAL A 225 6.06 9.34 39.15
N ALA A 226 5.77 8.97 37.90
CA ALA A 226 4.51 8.35 37.52
C ALA A 226 4.28 7.02 38.26
N ALA A 227 5.31 6.17 38.35
CA ALA A 227 5.23 4.88 39.05
C ALA A 227 4.96 5.06 40.56
N THR A 228 5.69 5.97 41.22
CA THR A 228 5.48 6.28 42.65
C THR A 228 4.07 6.82 42.90
N LEU A 229 3.58 7.76 42.08
CA LEU A 229 2.24 8.33 42.22
C LEU A 229 1.13 7.30 41.97
N LEU A 230 1.33 6.38 41.03
CA LEU A 230 0.37 5.30 40.75
C LEU A 230 0.34 4.23 41.84
N GLY A 231 1.44 4.03 42.57
CA GLY A 231 1.50 3.14 43.73
C GLY A 231 0.95 3.75 45.03
N SER A 232 0.58 5.03 45.03
CA SER A 232 -0.01 5.70 46.21
C SER A 232 -1.42 5.18 46.49
N ALA A 233 -1.76 5.01 47.77
CA ALA A 233 -3.10 4.70 48.23
C ALA A 233 -4.08 5.87 48.03
N LYS A 234 -3.58 7.10 47.85
CA LYS A 234 -4.41 8.30 47.69
C LYS A 234 -4.89 8.42 46.24
N ALA A 235 -6.21 8.41 46.03
CA ALA A 235 -6.82 8.57 44.70
C ALA A 235 -6.38 9.84 43.96
N LYS A 236 -6.07 10.93 44.68
CA LYS A 236 -5.51 12.16 44.11
C LYS A 236 -4.14 11.93 43.47
N ASP A 237 -3.27 11.16 44.10
CA ASP A 237 -1.94 10.84 43.59
C ASP A 237 -2.02 9.86 42.43
N GLN A 238 -2.92 8.88 42.46
CA GLN A 238 -3.16 8.00 41.32
C GLN A 238 -3.64 8.79 40.09
N ARG A 239 -4.56 9.76 40.25
CA ARG A 239 -4.99 10.67 39.17
C ARG A 239 -3.80 11.45 38.59
N ARG A 240 -2.92 11.95 39.45
CA ARG A 240 -1.69 12.65 39.04
C ARG A 240 -0.74 11.72 38.29
N GLY A 241 -0.51 10.51 38.78
CA GLY A 241 0.33 9.50 38.13
C GLY A 241 -0.17 9.13 36.74
N LYS A 242 -1.51 9.02 36.56
CA LYS A 242 -2.14 8.85 35.24
C LYS A 242 -1.85 10.04 34.31
N ALA A 243 -1.92 11.27 34.82
CA ALA A 243 -1.58 12.46 34.04
C ALA A 243 -0.11 12.50 33.61
N VAL A 244 0.84 12.18 34.50
CA VAL A 244 2.27 12.10 34.16
C VAL A 244 2.54 11.03 33.12
N ARG A 245 1.92 9.85 33.25
CA ARG A 245 2.04 8.76 32.26
C ARG A 245 1.47 9.18 30.90
N SER A 246 0.34 9.90 30.88
CA SER A 246 -0.25 10.44 29.65
C SER A 246 0.68 11.46 28.97
N TYR A 247 1.27 12.39 29.74
CA TYR A 247 2.28 13.33 29.25
C TYR A 247 3.52 12.62 28.69
N LEU A 248 4.02 11.58 29.37
CA LEU A 248 5.14 10.78 28.87
C LEU A 248 4.80 10.03 27.59
N ALA A 249 3.58 9.52 27.47
CA ALA A 249 3.13 8.85 26.27
C ALA A 249 3.05 9.84 25.08
N SER A 250 2.58 11.07 25.30
CA SER A 250 2.57 12.10 24.26
C SER A 250 3.98 12.59 23.92
N TYR A 251 4.85 12.78 24.91
CA TYR A 251 6.23 13.19 24.67
C TYR A 251 7.05 12.12 23.91
N LYS A 252 6.92 10.84 24.30
CA LYS A 252 7.54 9.72 23.57
C LYS A 252 7.02 9.62 22.15
N ARG A 253 5.72 9.91 21.96
CA ARG A 253 5.11 9.96 20.64
C ARG A 253 5.69 11.08 19.77
N ASP A 254 5.80 12.30 20.31
CA ASP A 254 6.34 13.46 19.59
C ASP A 254 7.83 13.32 19.27
N SER A 255 8.62 12.91 20.27
CA SER A 255 10.06 12.65 20.09
C SER A 255 10.34 11.50 19.13
N TRP A 256 9.46 10.49 19.07
CA TRP A 256 9.54 9.44 18.06
C TRP A 256 9.28 9.99 16.65
N VAL A 257 8.28 10.86 16.46
CA VAL A 257 8.03 11.50 15.16
C VAL A 257 9.21 12.35 14.74
N ASP A 258 9.76 13.14 15.65
CA ASP A 258 10.96 13.93 15.40
C ASP A 258 12.13 13.04 14.97
N ALA A 259 12.46 12.03 15.77
CA ALA A 259 13.53 11.10 15.46
C ALA A 259 13.27 10.33 14.16
N PHE A 260 12.01 10.00 13.86
CA PHE A 260 11.62 9.36 12.62
C PHE A 260 11.82 10.31 11.44
N LEU A 261 11.30 11.54 11.50
CA LEU A 261 11.47 12.55 10.44
C LEU A 261 12.95 12.85 10.23
N ASP A 262 13.72 13.05 11.29
CA ASP A 262 15.17 13.26 11.21
C ASP A 262 15.88 12.08 10.56
N LYS A 263 15.57 10.85 10.99
CA LYS A 263 16.17 9.64 10.43
C LYS A 263 15.80 9.41 8.97
N GLN A 264 14.55 9.65 8.59
CA GLN A 264 14.12 9.46 7.21
C GLN A 264 14.68 10.55 6.29
N LEU A 265 14.64 11.81 6.73
CA LEU A 265 15.19 12.93 5.95
C LEU A 265 16.71 12.89 5.87
N SER A 266 17.42 12.34 6.88
CA SER A 266 18.88 12.22 6.87
C SER A 266 19.41 10.98 6.13
N ARG A 267 18.67 9.86 6.10
CA ARG A 267 19.16 8.58 5.54
C ARG A 267 19.47 8.61 4.04
N PHE A 268 18.86 9.53 3.29
CA PHE A 268 18.91 9.52 1.83
C PHE A 268 19.71 10.69 1.23
N SER A 269 20.45 11.43 2.06
CA SER A 269 21.44 12.41 1.59
C SER A 269 22.63 11.74 0.87
N LYS A 270 22.87 10.46 1.12
CA LYS A 270 23.83 9.67 0.33
C LYS A 270 23.17 9.30 -0.98
N GLU A 271 23.73 9.75 -2.10
CA GLU A 271 23.26 9.50 -3.46
C GLU A 271 23.19 7.99 -3.75
N THR A 272 22.09 7.35 -3.37
CA THR A 272 21.70 6.06 -3.90
C THR A 272 21.45 6.27 -5.39
N GLY A 273 22.16 5.55 -6.26
CA GLY A 273 22.16 5.69 -7.72
C GLY A 273 20.79 5.54 -8.39
N MET A 274 19.90 6.50 -8.15
CA MET A 274 18.63 6.61 -8.85
C MET A 274 18.90 7.09 -10.27
N PRO A 275 18.18 6.56 -11.26
CA PRO A 275 18.41 6.89 -12.66
C PRO A 275 17.97 8.31 -13.04
N TRP A 276 17.15 8.98 -12.21
CA TRP A 276 16.65 10.33 -12.48
C TRP A 276 16.44 11.15 -11.21
N LYS A 277 16.48 12.48 -11.35
CA LYS A 277 16.07 13.49 -10.36
C LYS A 277 14.88 14.28 -10.93
N LEU A 278 13.97 14.75 -10.07
CA LEU A 278 12.79 15.53 -10.51
C LEU A 278 13.16 16.79 -11.33
N GLY A 279 14.37 17.31 -11.14
CA GLY A 279 14.90 18.47 -11.86
C GLY A 279 15.50 18.16 -13.25
N ASP A 280 15.64 16.89 -13.63
CA ASP A 280 16.37 16.50 -14.85
C ASP A 280 15.52 16.69 -16.12
N ASN A 281 14.18 16.58 -16.00
CA ASN A 281 13.24 16.65 -17.12
C ASN A 281 12.28 17.85 -16.97
N VAL A 282 12.82 19.04 -16.71
CA VAL A 282 12.02 20.27 -16.55
C VAL A 282 11.96 21.05 -17.86
N SER A 283 10.76 21.22 -18.42
CA SER A 283 10.46 22.16 -19.50
C SER A 283 9.90 23.47 -18.93
N TRP A 284 10.25 24.57 -19.58
CA TRP A 284 9.84 25.92 -19.19
C TRP A 284 9.03 26.53 -20.32
N GLN A 285 7.76 26.85 -20.08
CA GLN A 285 6.93 27.53 -21.06
C GLN A 285 7.35 28.99 -21.24
N TYR A 286 6.90 29.59 -22.34
CA TYR A 286 7.12 31.00 -22.62
C TYR A 286 6.59 31.87 -21.47
N GLY A 287 7.32 32.93 -21.12
CA GLY A 287 6.94 33.86 -20.05
C GLY A 287 7.48 33.54 -18.65
N VAL A 288 8.11 32.39 -18.41
CA VAL A 288 8.75 32.13 -17.11
C VAL A 288 10.07 32.92 -16.97
N SER A 289 10.14 33.82 -16.00
CA SER A 289 11.33 34.67 -15.76
C SER A 289 12.55 33.85 -15.29
N ALA A 290 13.77 34.37 -15.50
CA ALA A 290 14.98 33.71 -15.00
C ALA A 290 15.01 33.57 -13.46
N ALA A 291 14.43 34.55 -12.74
CA ALA A 291 14.29 34.49 -11.29
C ALA A 291 13.36 33.35 -10.86
N ASP A 292 12.21 33.20 -11.53
CA ASP A 292 11.27 32.12 -11.25
C ASP A 292 11.86 30.74 -11.55
N LYS A 293 12.62 30.60 -12.66
CA LYS A 293 13.34 29.35 -12.97
C LYS A 293 14.28 28.95 -11.83
N ARG A 294 15.01 29.91 -11.25
CA ARG A 294 15.92 29.66 -10.12
C ARG A 294 15.16 29.24 -8.87
N VAL A 295 14.11 29.95 -8.49
CA VAL A 295 13.27 29.63 -7.32
C VAL A 295 12.62 28.25 -7.50
N MET A 296 12.10 27.96 -8.67
CA MET A 296 11.43 26.69 -8.95
C MET A 296 12.39 25.50 -8.91
N ARG A 297 13.62 25.64 -9.43
CA ARG A 297 14.66 24.61 -9.27
C ARG A 297 14.97 24.32 -7.79
N GLN A 298 15.03 25.34 -6.93
CA GLN A 298 15.23 25.15 -5.49
C GLN A 298 14.06 24.39 -4.86
N ARG A 299 12.82 24.73 -5.22
CA ARG A 299 11.60 24.06 -4.73
C ARG A 299 11.53 22.60 -5.20
N LEU A 300 11.80 22.34 -6.48
CA LEU A 300 11.88 20.98 -7.04
C LEU A 300 12.97 20.15 -6.35
N THR A 301 14.16 20.73 -6.12
CA THR A 301 15.24 20.06 -5.40
C THR A 301 14.83 19.69 -3.97
N LYS A 302 14.17 20.62 -3.26
CA LYS A 302 13.67 20.38 -1.91
C LYS A 302 12.57 19.32 -1.88
N ALA A 303 11.59 19.39 -2.77
CA ALA A 303 10.54 18.39 -2.90
C ALA A 303 11.12 17.00 -3.19
N TRP A 304 12.06 16.91 -4.15
CA TRP A 304 12.73 15.65 -4.47
C TRP A 304 13.49 15.06 -3.29
N SER A 305 14.20 15.89 -2.52
CA SER A 305 14.88 15.47 -1.30
C SER A 305 13.90 14.86 -0.27
N ILE A 306 12.76 15.52 -0.05
CA ILE A 306 11.72 15.02 0.87
C ILE A 306 11.13 13.70 0.37
N ALA A 307 10.77 13.62 -0.92
CA ALA A 307 10.21 12.41 -1.52
C ALA A 307 11.20 11.23 -1.43
N ARG A 308 12.49 11.44 -1.74
CA ARG A 308 13.54 10.43 -1.57
C ARG A 308 13.73 9.99 -0.12
N GLY A 309 13.51 10.89 0.84
CA GLY A 309 13.54 10.57 2.27
C GLY A 309 12.35 9.71 2.71
N ALA A 310 11.19 9.92 2.09
CA ALA A 310 9.94 9.29 2.49
C ALA A 310 9.63 7.98 1.75
N VAL A 311 10.10 7.85 0.51
CA VAL A 311 9.70 6.80 -0.43
C VAL A 311 10.85 5.83 -0.68
N HIS A 312 10.54 4.54 -0.72
CA HIS A 312 11.52 3.49 -0.95
C HIS A 312 12.20 3.67 -2.31
N PRO A 313 13.54 3.57 -2.40
CA PRO A 313 14.28 3.78 -3.65
C PRO A 313 13.77 2.95 -4.82
N ASP A 314 13.51 1.66 -4.62
CA ASP A 314 12.96 0.81 -5.69
C ASP A 314 11.59 1.28 -6.19
N LEU A 315 10.76 1.90 -5.33
CA LEU A 315 9.47 2.43 -5.78
C LEU A 315 9.70 3.65 -6.69
N LEU A 316 10.61 4.54 -6.31
CA LEU A 316 11.00 5.70 -7.13
C LEU A 316 11.72 5.29 -8.42
N ALA A 317 12.52 4.22 -8.38
CA ALA A 317 13.19 3.69 -9.56
C ALA A 317 12.19 3.07 -10.56
N TRP A 318 11.04 2.60 -10.08
CA TRP A 318 10.01 1.97 -10.92
C TRP A 318 9.01 2.96 -11.48
N THR A 319 8.80 4.09 -10.80
CA THR A 319 8.00 5.17 -11.36
C THR A 319 8.70 5.69 -12.62
N LEU A 320 7.92 5.86 -13.71
CA LEU A 320 8.42 6.51 -14.93
C LEU A 320 9.06 7.85 -14.59
N ALA A 321 10.08 8.23 -15.34
CA ALA A 321 10.72 9.53 -15.16
C ALA A 321 9.65 10.63 -15.34
N VAL A 322 9.45 11.42 -14.29
CA VAL A 322 8.49 12.53 -14.29
C VAL A 322 8.97 13.61 -15.26
N LYS A 323 8.09 14.10 -16.12
CA LYS A 323 8.27 15.36 -16.84
C LYS A 323 7.67 16.48 -16.02
N VAL A 324 8.40 17.57 -15.84
CA VAL A 324 7.89 18.75 -15.12
C VAL A 324 7.74 19.88 -16.11
N GLU A 325 6.53 20.38 -16.29
CA GLU A 325 6.23 21.54 -17.13
C GLU A 325 5.93 22.73 -16.24
N VAL A 326 6.68 23.82 -16.35
CA VAL A 326 6.40 25.07 -15.62
C VAL A 326 5.75 26.07 -16.56
N ASP A 327 4.48 26.37 -16.31
CA ASP A 327 3.61 27.22 -17.13
C ASP A 327 2.97 28.34 -16.29
N PRO A 328 3.26 29.64 -16.58
CA PRO A 328 2.64 30.75 -15.85
C PRO A 328 1.13 30.86 -16.06
N ASN A 329 0.58 30.25 -17.11
CA ASN A 329 -0.84 30.29 -17.45
C ASN A 329 -1.63 29.08 -16.93
N ALA A 330 -0.97 28.14 -16.25
CA ALA A 330 -1.65 27.00 -15.67
C ALA A 330 -2.66 27.46 -14.59
N SER A 331 -3.85 26.84 -14.58
CA SER A 331 -4.89 27.11 -13.58
C SER A 331 -4.48 26.68 -12.17
N GLY A 332 -3.50 25.77 -12.05
CA GLY A 332 -2.97 25.26 -10.79
C GLY A 332 -1.88 24.22 -11.04
N ALA A 333 -1.37 23.64 -9.96
CA ALA A 333 -0.58 22.42 -10.06
C ALA A 333 -1.49 21.26 -10.49
N SER A 334 -1.00 20.38 -11.35
CA SER A 334 -1.75 19.21 -11.80
C SER A 334 -0.84 18.10 -12.30
N HIS A 335 -1.29 16.87 -12.15
CA HIS A 335 -0.67 15.67 -12.68
C HIS A 335 -1.53 15.07 -13.80
N GLN A 336 -0.92 14.86 -14.97
CA GLN A 336 -1.57 14.20 -16.11
C GLN A 336 -0.59 13.31 -16.84
N GLY A 337 -0.82 11.99 -16.77
CA GLY A 337 0.10 11.02 -17.37
C GLY A 337 1.48 11.12 -16.71
N ASP A 338 2.55 11.12 -17.50
CA ASP A 338 3.92 11.24 -16.97
C ASP A 338 4.34 12.70 -16.67
N THR A 339 3.42 13.65 -16.77
CA THR A 339 3.70 15.09 -16.70
C THR A 339 3.05 15.72 -15.47
N ILE A 340 3.87 16.43 -14.69
CA ILE A 340 3.42 17.35 -13.63
C ILE A 340 3.52 18.76 -14.19
N ARG A 341 2.38 19.44 -14.30
CA ARG A 341 2.31 20.85 -14.68
C ARG A 341 2.25 21.71 -13.42
N LEU A 342 3.12 22.72 -13.34
CA LEU A 342 3.28 23.63 -12.21
C LEU A 342 3.21 25.08 -12.67
N ARG A 343 2.83 25.96 -11.76
CA ARG A 343 2.98 27.41 -11.92
C ARG A 343 4.33 27.85 -11.35
N PRO A 344 4.89 29.01 -11.79
CA PRO A 344 6.08 29.61 -11.19
C PRO A 344 5.97 29.80 -9.67
N ASP A 345 4.76 30.06 -9.17
CA ASP A 345 4.47 30.28 -7.75
C ASP A 345 4.15 28.99 -6.97
N SER A 346 4.05 27.82 -7.62
CA SER A 346 3.77 26.53 -6.96
C SER A 346 4.74 26.25 -5.81
N SER A 347 4.20 25.87 -4.66
CA SER A 347 4.97 25.62 -3.44
C SER A 347 5.61 24.22 -3.46
N VAL A 348 6.55 23.97 -2.54
CA VAL A 348 7.10 22.62 -2.32
C VAL A 348 5.99 21.62 -1.98
N LYS A 349 4.96 22.07 -1.27
CA LYS A 349 3.79 21.27 -0.94
C LYS A 349 3.04 20.85 -2.22
N ASP A 350 2.78 21.78 -3.14
CA ASP A 350 2.04 21.48 -4.37
C ASP A 350 2.83 20.49 -5.24
N ILE A 351 4.15 20.67 -5.33
CA ILE A 351 5.04 19.74 -6.04
C ILE A 351 4.96 18.33 -5.43
N LEU A 352 4.99 18.22 -4.10
CA LEU A 352 4.88 16.93 -3.40
C LEU A 352 3.49 16.31 -3.54
N HIS A 353 2.44 17.12 -3.63
CA HIS A 353 1.08 16.65 -3.87
C HIS A 353 0.98 15.95 -5.23
N GLU A 354 1.39 16.64 -6.31
CA GLU A 354 1.37 16.07 -7.65
C GLU A 354 2.33 14.88 -7.80
N LEU A 355 3.50 14.92 -7.15
CA LEU A 355 4.44 13.80 -7.14
C LEU A 355 3.84 12.58 -6.42
N GLY A 356 2.99 12.77 -5.41
CA GLY A 356 2.29 11.69 -4.75
C GLY A 356 1.29 10.99 -5.69
N HIS A 357 0.57 11.75 -6.52
CA HIS A 357 -0.26 11.17 -7.60
C HIS A 357 0.58 10.36 -8.59
N HIS A 358 1.72 10.91 -9.04
CA HIS A 358 2.62 10.19 -9.95
C HIS A 358 3.12 8.88 -9.35
N ILE A 359 3.54 8.89 -8.08
CA ILE A 359 4.00 7.68 -7.40
C ILE A 359 2.87 6.67 -7.25
N GLU A 360 1.65 7.12 -6.99
CA GLU A 360 0.49 6.23 -6.88
C GLU A 360 0.17 5.55 -8.22
N ASP A 361 0.10 6.34 -9.28
CA ASP A 361 -0.28 5.88 -10.62
C ASP A 361 0.80 5.00 -11.27
N TYR A 362 2.08 5.33 -11.06
CA TYR A 362 3.22 4.63 -11.68
C TYR A 362 4.01 3.71 -10.75
N GLY A 363 3.70 3.69 -9.45
CA GLY A 363 4.34 2.80 -8.47
C GLY A 363 3.89 1.34 -8.56
N GLY A 364 2.97 1.05 -9.48
CA GLY A 364 2.41 -0.28 -9.73
C GLY A 364 1.26 -0.67 -8.79
N LEU A 365 0.69 -1.84 -9.02
CA LEU A 365 -0.53 -2.33 -8.35
C LEU A 365 -0.46 -2.29 -6.82
N ARG A 366 0.74 -2.43 -6.26
CA ARG A 366 0.93 -2.41 -4.82
C ARG A 366 0.62 -1.05 -4.21
N THR A 367 1.01 0.00 -4.90
CA THR A 367 0.89 1.38 -4.41
C THR A 367 -0.58 1.77 -4.42
N ILE A 368 -1.26 1.56 -5.55
CA ILE A 368 -2.71 1.70 -5.69
C ILE A 368 -3.45 0.84 -4.66
N ALA A 369 -3.13 -0.46 -4.54
CA ALA A 369 -3.79 -1.34 -3.57
C ALA A 369 -3.50 -0.92 -2.10
N GLY A 370 -2.35 -0.31 -1.84
CA GLY A 370 -2.00 0.26 -0.55
C GLY A 370 -2.89 1.45 -0.20
N ALA A 371 -3.03 2.39 -1.14
CA ALA A 371 -3.88 3.57 -1.03
C ALA A 371 -5.37 3.20 -0.90
N HIS A 372 -5.89 2.33 -1.76
CA HIS A 372 -7.25 1.78 -1.66
C HIS A 372 -7.46 1.01 -0.36
N GLY A 373 -6.49 0.24 0.09
CA GLY A 373 -6.58 -0.44 1.38
C GLY A 373 -6.67 0.52 2.57
N ILE A 374 -6.13 1.74 2.46
CA ILE A 374 -6.32 2.82 3.45
C ILE A 374 -7.73 3.39 3.32
N LEU A 375 -8.17 3.74 2.11
CA LEU A 375 -9.52 4.23 1.84
C LEU A 375 -10.58 3.27 2.38
N ASP A 376 -10.55 2.01 1.99
CA ASP A 376 -11.54 0.99 2.36
C ASP A 376 -11.68 0.86 3.88
N ARG A 377 -10.54 0.86 4.60
CA ARG A 377 -10.52 0.79 6.07
C ARG A 377 -11.17 2.00 6.71
N ARG A 378 -10.98 3.19 6.14
CA ARG A 378 -11.42 4.46 6.74
C ARG A 378 -12.80 4.90 6.29
N ALA A 379 -13.23 4.46 5.11
CA ALA A 379 -14.56 4.66 4.57
C ALA A 379 -15.61 3.83 5.32
N PHE A 380 -15.20 2.79 6.07
CA PHE A 380 -16.10 1.84 6.76
C PHE A 380 -17.14 1.20 5.82
N GLY A 381 -16.78 1.01 4.54
CA GLY A 381 -17.70 0.50 3.51
C GLY A 381 -18.75 1.52 3.04
N GLY A 382 -18.62 2.79 3.42
CA GLY A 382 -19.49 3.88 2.97
C GLY A 382 -19.43 4.09 1.46
N ALA A 383 -20.59 4.31 0.85
CA ALA A 383 -20.68 4.68 -0.56
C ALA A 383 -20.00 6.04 -0.82
N MET A 384 -19.49 6.22 -2.05
CA MET A 384 -19.03 7.53 -2.49
C MET A 384 -20.20 8.51 -2.55
N LYS A 385 -19.96 9.74 -2.11
CA LYS A 385 -20.91 10.86 -2.17
C LYS A 385 -20.23 12.08 -2.77
N PRO A 386 -21.00 13.03 -3.34
CA PRO A 386 -20.48 14.36 -3.62
C PRO A 386 -19.79 14.92 -2.37
N ILE A 387 -18.57 15.43 -2.53
CA ILE A 387 -17.80 15.94 -1.39
C ILE A 387 -18.48 17.13 -0.71
N THR A 388 -19.32 17.88 -1.43
CA THR A 388 -20.18 18.94 -0.90
C THR A 388 -21.28 18.43 0.02
N GLU A 389 -21.62 17.14 -0.02
CA GLU A 389 -22.51 16.53 0.98
C GLU A 389 -21.75 16.10 2.24
N ILE A 390 -20.44 15.82 2.11
CA ILE A 390 -19.58 15.40 3.22
C ILE A 390 -19.06 16.63 3.99
N ASP A 391 -18.75 17.71 3.27
CA ASP A 391 -18.33 19.01 3.79
C ASP A 391 -19.16 20.13 3.16
N PRO A 392 -20.41 20.32 3.60
CA PRO A 392 -21.33 21.32 3.04
C PRO A 392 -20.86 22.75 3.27
N THR A 393 -20.01 22.97 4.27
CA THR A 393 -19.46 24.28 4.59
C THR A 393 -18.23 24.65 3.76
N GLY A 394 -17.64 23.69 3.03
CA GLY A 394 -16.35 23.89 2.38
C GLY A 394 -15.25 24.27 3.38
N THR A 395 -15.22 23.63 4.56
CA THR A 395 -14.24 23.91 5.62
C THR A 395 -12.79 23.84 5.10
N PHE A 396 -12.54 23.04 4.06
CA PHE A 396 -11.22 22.88 3.46
C PHE A 396 -11.06 23.54 2.07
N GLY A 397 -11.97 24.46 1.72
CA GLY A 397 -11.99 25.18 0.45
C GLY A 397 -13.12 24.75 -0.47
N SER A 398 -13.17 25.36 -1.66
CA SER A 398 -14.15 25.01 -2.69
C SER A 398 -13.76 23.72 -3.39
N TYR A 399 -14.73 22.84 -3.59
CA TYR A 399 -14.54 21.60 -4.33
C TYR A 399 -15.08 21.74 -5.76
N ALA A 400 -14.43 21.08 -6.72
CA ALA A 400 -14.95 21.03 -8.08
C ALA A 400 -16.32 20.31 -8.11
N PRO A 401 -17.31 20.80 -8.87
CA PRO A 401 -18.61 20.15 -9.01
C PRO A 401 -18.48 18.68 -9.40
N GLY A 402 -19.26 17.81 -8.76
CA GLY A 402 -19.24 16.37 -9.04
C GLY A 402 -18.03 15.61 -8.47
N THR A 403 -17.16 16.26 -7.67
CA THR A 403 -16.09 15.55 -6.96
C THR A 403 -16.71 14.54 -6.00
N LEU A 404 -16.43 13.25 -6.23
CA LEU A 404 -16.89 12.16 -5.37
C LEU A 404 -15.80 11.77 -4.38
N ALA A 405 -16.20 11.51 -3.14
CA ALA A 405 -15.33 11.00 -2.09
C ALA A 405 -16.07 10.01 -1.20
N HIS A 406 -15.32 9.10 -0.58
CA HIS A 406 -15.85 8.28 0.51
C HIS A 406 -16.05 9.14 1.76
N ALA A 407 -17.26 9.09 2.32
CA ALA A 407 -17.47 9.54 3.69
C ALA A 407 -16.75 8.56 4.63
N GLY A 408 -15.93 9.09 5.54
CA GLY A 408 -15.12 8.24 6.42
C GLY A 408 -14.38 9.04 7.46
N ALA A 409 -13.69 8.33 8.35
CA ALA A 409 -12.85 8.99 9.34
C ALA A 409 -11.56 9.49 8.68
N PHE A 410 -11.58 10.54 7.86
CA PHE A 410 -10.37 11.14 7.28
C PHE A 410 -10.03 12.46 7.99
N GLU A 411 -8.75 12.86 8.02
CA GLU A 411 -8.38 14.21 8.51
C GLU A 411 -9.07 15.31 7.68
N ARG A 412 -9.24 15.05 6.38
CA ARG A 412 -9.98 15.91 5.45
C ARG A 412 -10.86 15.04 4.56
N PRO A 413 -12.12 15.44 4.30
CA PRO A 413 -13.00 14.75 3.34
C PRO A 413 -12.36 14.53 1.97
N TYR A 414 -11.55 15.48 1.52
CA TYR A 414 -10.80 15.40 0.28
C TYR A 414 -9.91 14.16 0.15
N MET A 415 -9.38 13.62 1.26
CA MET A 415 -8.56 12.40 1.24
C MET A 415 -9.35 11.15 0.86
N GLY A 416 -10.68 11.19 0.97
CA GLY A 416 -11.57 10.11 0.54
C GLY A 416 -11.85 10.10 -0.96
N LYS A 417 -11.32 11.05 -1.74
CA LYS A 417 -11.57 11.19 -3.17
C LYS A 417 -10.91 10.05 -3.95
N VAL A 418 -11.64 9.56 -4.95
CA VAL A 418 -11.19 8.57 -5.91
C VAL A 418 -11.41 9.11 -7.32
N TYR A 419 -10.36 9.07 -8.13
CA TYR A 419 -10.39 9.48 -9.52
C TYR A 419 -10.91 8.37 -10.43
N GLN A 420 -11.35 8.73 -11.64
CA GLN A 420 -11.87 7.76 -12.62
C GLN A 420 -10.83 6.69 -13.02
N ASN A 421 -9.55 7.04 -12.99
CA ASN A 421 -8.44 6.11 -13.26
C ASN A 421 -8.12 5.18 -12.07
N GLY A 422 -8.82 5.33 -10.94
CA GLY A 422 -8.57 4.59 -9.71
C GLY A 422 -7.47 5.21 -8.83
N SER A 423 -6.85 6.32 -9.22
CA SER A 423 -5.98 7.09 -8.33
C SER A 423 -6.79 7.67 -7.17
N THR A 424 -6.12 8.03 -6.09
CA THR A 424 -6.72 8.52 -4.85
C THR A 424 -5.97 9.75 -4.34
N GLU A 425 -6.52 10.38 -3.30
CA GLU A 425 -5.86 11.49 -2.59
C GLU A 425 -5.01 11.05 -1.39
N VAL A 426 -4.84 9.73 -1.20
CA VAL A 426 -4.16 9.21 -0.02
C VAL A 426 -2.67 9.55 -0.08
N MET A 427 -1.99 9.20 -1.18
CA MET A 427 -0.54 9.43 -1.27
C MET A 427 -0.15 10.88 -1.53
N SER A 428 -0.88 11.59 -2.39
CA SER A 428 -0.69 13.02 -2.67
C SER A 428 -0.73 13.85 -1.39
N VAL A 429 -1.82 13.76 -0.62
CA VAL A 429 -2.00 14.57 0.59
C VAL A 429 -0.95 14.23 1.63
N ALA A 430 -0.65 12.94 1.83
CA ALA A 430 0.30 12.55 2.85
C ALA A 430 1.75 12.93 2.51
N LEU A 431 2.14 12.89 1.23
CA LEU A 431 3.44 13.41 0.80
C LEU A 431 3.49 14.94 0.93
N GLU A 432 2.40 15.65 0.61
CA GLU A 432 2.25 17.09 0.88
C GLU A 432 2.51 17.43 2.36
N LYS A 433 2.01 16.62 3.31
CA LYS A 433 2.20 16.91 4.75
C LYS A 433 3.67 16.87 5.16
N LEU A 434 4.52 16.18 4.41
CA LEU A 434 5.96 16.13 4.65
C LEU A 434 6.71 17.36 4.13
N ALA A 435 6.04 18.27 3.39
CA ALA A 435 6.61 19.54 2.94
C ALA A 435 7.04 20.43 4.11
N ASP A 436 6.35 20.31 5.24
CA ASP A 436 6.57 21.08 6.46
C ASP A 436 6.61 20.16 7.68
N ARG A 437 7.66 20.29 8.50
CA ARG A 437 7.88 19.43 9.66
C ARG A 437 6.74 19.53 10.67
N GLN A 438 6.22 20.74 10.89
CA GLN A 438 5.15 20.97 11.85
C GLN A 438 3.82 20.41 11.33
N ALA A 439 3.53 20.54 10.04
CA ALA A 439 2.39 19.92 9.39
C ALA A 439 2.44 18.39 9.48
N ALA A 440 3.60 17.76 9.25
CA ALA A 440 3.78 16.32 9.42
C ALA A 440 3.50 15.87 10.87
N LYS A 441 4.01 16.62 11.86
CA LYS A 441 3.73 16.36 13.29
C LYS A 441 2.25 16.49 13.61
N GLN A 442 1.61 17.56 13.14
CA GLN A 442 0.18 17.78 13.37
C GLN A 442 -0.66 16.69 12.72
N PHE A 443 -0.30 16.27 11.50
CA PHE A 443 -0.96 15.18 10.81
C PHE A 443 -0.85 13.88 11.60
N PHE A 444 0.34 13.52 12.08
CA PHE A 444 0.49 12.34 12.95
C PHE A 444 -0.26 12.45 14.28
N LYS A 445 -0.34 13.65 14.87
CA LYS A 445 -1.08 13.87 16.12
C LYS A 445 -2.58 13.69 15.93
N ARG A 446 -3.14 14.22 14.85
CA ARG A 446 -4.57 14.12 14.52
C ARG A 446 -4.94 12.75 14.00
N ASP A 447 -4.06 12.16 13.20
CA ASP A 447 -4.35 10.96 12.41
C ASP A 447 -3.10 10.06 12.25
N GLY A 448 -2.56 9.62 13.38
CA GLY A 448 -1.33 8.82 13.41
C GLY A 448 -1.44 7.48 12.69
N ASP A 449 -2.62 6.88 12.67
CA ASP A 449 -2.86 5.63 11.93
C ASP A 449 -2.72 5.85 10.42
N HIS A 450 -3.31 6.93 9.87
CA HIS A 450 -3.14 7.28 8.47
C HIS A 450 -1.67 7.51 8.14
N PHE A 451 -1.01 8.37 8.92
CA PHE A 451 0.39 8.72 8.73
C PHE A 451 1.28 7.47 8.68
N LEU A 452 1.07 6.52 9.60
CA LEU A 452 1.84 5.28 9.63
C LEU A 452 1.53 4.33 8.48
N GLN A 453 0.26 4.21 8.08
CA GLN A 453 -0.12 3.37 6.95
C GLN A 453 0.47 3.91 5.64
N MET A 454 0.45 5.23 5.48
CA MET A 454 1.08 5.98 4.40
C MET A 454 2.57 5.75 4.30
N LEU A 455 3.31 5.98 5.39
CA LEU A 455 4.74 5.70 5.44
C LEU A 455 5.03 4.24 5.12
N ASN A 456 4.20 3.33 5.60
CA ASN A 456 4.34 1.91 5.31
C ASN A 456 4.01 1.56 3.84
N ALA A 457 3.16 2.32 3.16
CA ALA A 457 2.95 2.18 1.71
C ALA A 457 4.18 2.68 0.93
N MET A 458 4.72 3.83 1.31
CA MET A 458 5.87 4.46 0.66
C MET A 458 7.20 3.73 0.90
N GLN A 459 7.44 3.21 2.11
CA GLN A 459 8.76 2.70 2.53
C GLN A 459 8.97 1.21 2.32
N ARG A 460 7.94 0.44 1.98
CA ARG A 460 8.16 -0.99 1.77
C ARG A 460 8.75 -1.22 0.39
N LYS A 461 9.84 -2.01 0.34
CA LYS A 461 10.37 -2.58 -0.90
C LYS A 461 9.23 -3.10 -1.76
N PRO A 462 9.07 -2.67 -3.02
CA PRO A 462 8.06 -3.17 -3.93
C PRO A 462 8.18 -4.69 -4.04
N TRP A 463 7.05 -5.34 -4.31
CA TRP A 463 7.10 -6.79 -4.52
C TRP A 463 7.89 -7.01 -5.80
N PRO A 464 8.89 -7.91 -5.88
CA PRO A 464 9.48 -8.23 -7.17
C PRO A 464 8.34 -8.62 -8.11
N MET A 465 8.12 -7.78 -9.12
CA MET A 465 7.35 -8.17 -10.28
C MET A 465 8.19 -9.26 -10.93
N VAL A 466 7.59 -10.41 -11.16
CA VAL A 466 8.26 -11.45 -11.94
C VAL A 466 8.23 -10.92 -13.36
N ASP A 467 9.41 -10.64 -13.93
CA ASP A 467 9.59 -10.21 -15.32
C ASP A 467 8.90 -11.13 -16.33
#